data_AF-A0A7R9FE09-F1
#
_entry.id   AF-A0A7R9FE09-F1
#
_cell.length_a   1.000
_cell.length_b   1.000
_cell.length_c   1.000
_cell.angle_alpha   90.00
_cell.angle_beta   90.00
_cell.angle_gamma   90.00
#
_symmetry.space_group_name_H-M   'P 1'
#
loop_
_entity.id
_entity.type
_entity.pdbx_description
1 polymer ?
#
loop_
_entity_poly.entity_id
_entity_poly.type
_entity_poly.pdbx_seq_one_letter_code
_entity_poly.pdbx_strand_id
1 'polypeptide(L)'
;MGLTTDDGETEVYDTKEDLCLNDVVEVLGFLASEPLVEETGDDMMDVGTSAHNLPGSLVPRIHCIAVRKITHYNPLLSTISQNSDAVFESAKSVHDDLHLVLTQVLLGDTLAADYLLCHLISSVYQRIDMLALGKLSLNIKNIPTCSNYIDKLYDILQLLLPKSRYLPMSLDNLNQHDFVPKKDYSSNRLKSGVLQLSAHTHLVLDETRLLPGQLDSN
;
A
#
# COMPACT_ATOMS: atom_id res chain seq x y z
N MET A 1 14.53 10.43 -12.33
CA MET A 1 13.19 10.65 -11.72
C MET A 1 13.36 10.43 -10.23
N GLY A 2 13.13 11.44 -9.40
CA GLY A 2 13.32 11.32 -7.95
C GLY A 2 12.18 10.50 -7.34
N LEU A 3 12.48 9.34 -6.75
CA LEU A 3 11.53 8.61 -5.91
C LEU A 3 11.72 9.11 -4.49
N THR A 4 10.68 9.65 -3.89
CA THR A 4 10.69 10.13 -2.50
C THR A 4 10.16 9.03 -1.59
N THR A 5 11.00 8.56 -0.68
CA THR A 5 10.55 7.88 0.55
C THR A 5 10.48 8.95 1.65
N ASP A 6 9.67 8.76 2.69
CA ASP A 6 9.24 9.85 3.61
C ASP A 6 10.38 10.70 4.21
N ASP A 7 11.62 10.19 4.26
CA ASP A 7 12.79 10.92 4.77
C ASP A 7 14.02 10.95 3.81
N GLY A 8 13.88 10.59 2.53
CA GLY A 8 15.02 10.52 1.59
C GLY A 8 14.68 10.60 0.10
N GLU A 9 15.65 11.04 -0.70
CA GLU A 9 15.51 11.12 -2.16
C GLU A 9 16.32 10.02 -2.85
N THR A 10 15.73 9.40 -3.88
CA THR A 10 16.38 8.36 -4.67
C THR A 10 16.66 8.88 -6.06
N GLU A 11 17.94 9.03 -6.41
CA GLU A 11 18.40 9.47 -7.72
C GLU A 11 18.65 8.29 -8.63
N VAL A 12 17.77 8.16 -9.61
CA VAL A 12 17.80 7.09 -10.60
C VAL A 12 18.34 7.64 -11.93
N TYR A 13 19.49 7.11 -12.36
CA TYR A 13 20.13 7.43 -13.62
C TYR A 13 19.84 6.34 -14.66
N ASP A 14 19.46 6.76 -15.86
CA ASP A 14 19.33 5.89 -17.05
C ASP A 14 18.62 4.53 -16.79
N THR A 15 17.35 4.59 -16.37
CA THR A 15 16.55 3.36 -16.15
C THR A 15 15.93 2.83 -17.43
N LYS A 16 16.06 1.50 -17.61
CA LYS A 16 15.30 0.73 -18.62
C LYS A 16 13.89 0.35 -18.17
N GLU A 17 13.57 0.48 -16.88
CA GLU A 17 12.25 0.16 -16.34
C GLU A 17 11.31 1.36 -16.38
N ASP A 18 10.08 1.14 -16.87
CA ASP A 18 8.99 2.12 -16.81
C ASP A 18 8.39 2.13 -15.39
N LEU A 19 8.88 3.05 -14.56
CA LEU A 19 8.42 3.24 -13.19
C LEU A 19 7.21 4.16 -13.15
N CYS A 20 6.11 3.66 -12.59
CA CYS A 20 4.88 4.40 -12.36
C CYS A 20 4.69 4.73 -10.88
N LEU A 21 3.81 5.69 -10.61
CA LEU A 21 3.40 6.02 -9.25
C LEU A 21 2.84 4.77 -8.54
N ASN A 22 3.23 4.57 -7.28
CA ASN A 22 2.86 3.44 -6.41
C ASN A 22 3.47 2.09 -6.76
N ASP A 23 4.38 2.06 -7.73
CA ASP A 23 5.23 0.89 -7.91
C ASP A 23 6.11 0.70 -6.67
N VAL A 24 6.24 -0.56 -6.25
CA VAL A 24 7.20 -0.94 -5.22
C VAL A 24 8.46 -1.37 -5.95
N VAL A 25 9.57 -0.74 -5.61
CA VAL A 25 10.87 -1.05 -6.20
C VAL A 25 11.87 -1.41 -5.11
N GLU A 26 12.80 -2.28 -5.46
CA GLU A 26 14.01 -2.51 -4.71
C GLU A 26 15.12 -1.68 -5.33
N VAL A 27 15.86 -0.97 -4.48
CA VAL A 27 16.90 -0.04 -4.90
C VAL A 27 18.23 -0.48 -4.30
N LEU A 28 19.24 -0.60 -5.14
CA LEU A 28 20.62 -0.80 -4.75
C LEU A 28 21.44 0.41 -5.18
N GLY A 29 22.14 1.05 -4.24
CA GLY A 29 22.87 2.27 -4.53
C GLY A 29 23.78 2.70 -3.38
N PHE A 30 24.43 3.85 -3.58
CA PHE A 30 25.25 4.49 -2.55
C PHE A 30 24.42 5.55 -1.82
N LEU A 31 24.41 5.47 -0.49
CA LEU A 31 23.82 6.52 0.34
C LEU A 31 24.81 7.68 0.45
N ALA A 32 24.45 8.83 -0.10
CA ALA A 32 25.13 10.10 0.10
C ALA A 32 24.42 10.86 1.23
N SER A 33 25.20 11.20 2.26
CA SER A 33 24.81 12.13 3.31
C SER A 33 25.95 13.11 3.47
N GLU A 34 25.74 14.36 3.10
CA GLU A 34 26.74 15.40 3.23
C GLU A 34 26.61 16.04 4.62
N PRO A 35 27.70 16.28 5.37
CA PRO A 35 27.60 17.01 6.63
C PRO A 35 27.16 18.46 6.37
N LEU A 36 26.37 19.03 7.28
CA LEU A 36 25.99 20.46 7.26
C LEU A 36 27.27 21.32 7.23
N VAL A 37 27.62 21.85 6.07
CA VAL A 37 28.62 22.91 5.95
C VAL A 37 27.86 24.21 6.22
N GLU A 38 28.16 24.88 7.34
CA GLU A 38 27.68 26.23 7.62
C GLU A 38 28.32 27.19 6.60
N GLU A 39 27.71 27.35 5.43
CA GLU A 39 28.11 28.39 4.50
C GLU A 39 27.67 29.75 5.06
N THR A 40 28.60 30.44 5.72
CA THR A 40 28.50 31.88 5.98
C THR A 40 28.63 32.62 4.65
N GLY A 41 27.52 32.82 3.94
CA GLY A 41 27.51 33.47 2.63
C GLY A 41 26.20 34.20 2.37
N ASP A 42 26.30 35.53 2.32
CA ASP A 42 25.25 36.52 2.09
C ASP A 42 24.75 36.50 0.62
N ASP A 43 24.17 35.38 0.18
CA ASP A 43 23.52 35.30 -1.12
C ASP A 43 22.01 35.11 -0.94
N MET A 44 21.29 36.16 -1.36
CA MET A 44 19.84 36.26 -1.46
C MET A 44 19.18 34.92 -1.77
N MET A 45 18.55 34.31 -0.76
CA MET A 45 17.69 33.14 -0.94
C MET A 45 16.59 33.50 -1.92
N ASP A 46 16.72 33.03 -3.16
CA ASP A 46 15.62 32.97 -4.10
C ASP A 46 14.51 32.13 -3.46
N VAL A 47 13.37 32.78 -3.20
CA VAL A 47 12.15 32.24 -2.59
C VAL A 47 11.45 31.34 -3.63
N GLY A 48 12.18 30.35 -4.11
CA GLY A 48 11.86 29.51 -5.25
C GLY A 48 12.68 28.23 -5.32
N THR A 49 13.48 27.92 -4.28
CA THR A 49 14.13 26.60 -4.13
C THR A 49 13.04 25.54 -4.05
N SER A 50 12.76 24.95 -5.21
CA SER A 50 11.83 23.85 -5.36
C SER A 50 12.26 22.75 -4.38
N ALA A 51 11.30 22.15 -3.67
CA ALA A 51 11.54 21.16 -2.61
C ALA A 51 12.45 19.98 -3.01
N HIS A 52 12.71 19.81 -4.31
CA HIS A 52 13.60 18.82 -4.92
C HIS A 52 15.10 19.13 -4.80
N ASN A 53 15.48 20.37 -4.47
CA ASN A 53 16.88 20.80 -4.43
C ASN A 53 17.31 21.24 -3.03
N LEU A 54 16.84 20.53 -2.00
CA LEU A 54 17.36 20.72 -0.65
C LEU A 54 18.81 20.18 -0.59
N PRO A 55 19.70 20.84 0.18
CA PRO A 55 21.07 20.38 0.40
C PRO A 55 21.11 18.92 0.87
N GLY A 56 22.13 18.16 0.44
CA GLY A 56 22.35 16.76 0.85
C GLY A 56 22.59 16.56 2.35
N SER A 57 22.67 17.66 3.10
CA SER A 57 22.78 17.72 4.54
C SER A 57 21.44 17.71 5.29
N LEU A 58 20.36 18.09 4.60
CA LEU A 58 18.99 18.05 5.12
C LEU A 58 18.21 16.82 4.62
N VAL A 59 18.56 16.30 3.45
CA VAL A 59 17.89 15.15 2.84
C VAL A 59 18.93 14.13 2.35
N PRO A 60 19.03 12.95 2.96
CA PRO A 60 19.91 11.90 2.48
C PRO A 60 19.46 11.42 1.10
N ARG A 61 20.43 11.18 0.21
CA ARG A 61 20.18 10.77 -1.18
C ARG A 61 20.75 9.38 -1.46
N ILE A 62 20.01 8.54 -2.16
CA ILE A 62 20.50 7.25 -2.67
C ILE A 62 20.80 7.42 -4.16
N HIS A 63 22.07 7.29 -4.53
CA HIS A 63 22.50 7.21 -5.93
C HIS A 63 22.38 5.77 -6.41
N CYS A 64 21.36 5.51 -7.23
CA CYS A 64 21.02 4.16 -7.65
C CYS A 64 21.99 3.61 -8.68
N ILE A 65 22.46 2.40 -8.42
CA ILE A 65 23.20 1.55 -9.38
C ILE A 65 22.22 0.61 -10.09
N ALA A 66 21.26 0.06 -9.33
CA ALA A 66 20.25 -0.83 -9.86
C ALA A 66 18.90 -0.56 -9.19
N VAL A 67 17.85 -0.61 -9.99
CA VAL A 67 16.46 -0.55 -9.54
C VAL A 67 15.75 -1.76 -10.13
N ARG A 68 14.93 -2.42 -9.31
CA ARG A 68 14.13 -3.57 -9.71
C ARG A 68 12.70 -3.39 -9.25
N LYS A 69 11.75 -3.38 -10.17
CA LYS A 69 10.32 -3.42 -9.85
C LYS A 69 9.94 -4.75 -9.20
N ILE A 70 9.30 -4.66 -8.04
CA ILE A 70 8.87 -5.82 -7.26
C ILE A 70 7.46 -6.22 -7.71
N THR A 71 7.30 -7.49 -8.10
CA THR A 71 5.99 -8.04 -8.53
C THR A 71 5.15 -8.58 -7.37
N HIS A 72 5.78 -9.10 -6.31
CA HIS A 72 5.11 -9.55 -5.08
C HIS A 72 5.90 -9.14 -3.83
N TYR A 73 5.20 -8.87 -2.73
CA TYR A 73 5.82 -8.45 -1.46
C TYR A 73 5.84 -9.56 -0.39
N ASN A 74 5.51 -10.81 -0.74
CA ASN A 74 5.57 -11.90 0.25
C ASN A 74 7.04 -12.32 0.52
N PRO A 75 7.58 -12.10 1.73
CA PRO A 75 8.95 -12.48 2.07
C PRO A 75 9.16 -14.00 2.10
N LEU A 76 8.09 -14.77 2.26
CA LEU A 76 8.13 -16.24 2.28
C LEU A 76 8.16 -16.86 0.88
N LEU A 77 7.89 -16.08 -0.17
CA LEU A 77 7.93 -16.53 -1.56
C LEU A 77 9.35 -16.50 -2.16
N SER A 78 10.40 -16.62 -1.33
CA SER A 78 11.79 -16.63 -1.79
C SER A 78 12.00 -17.74 -2.80
N THR A 79 11.97 -17.37 -4.08
CA THR A 79 12.13 -18.28 -5.23
C THR A 79 11.05 -19.36 -5.25
N ILE A 80 9.91 -19.08 -5.90
CA ILE A 80 8.86 -20.10 -6.16
C ILE A 80 9.56 -21.39 -6.58
N SER A 81 9.52 -22.37 -5.69
CA SER A 81 9.96 -23.73 -5.95
C SER A 81 9.24 -24.17 -7.22
N GLN A 82 9.99 -24.45 -8.27
CA GLN A 82 9.45 -24.83 -9.58
C GLN A 82 8.67 -26.15 -9.58
N ASN A 83 8.49 -26.78 -8.41
CA ASN A 83 7.66 -27.98 -8.24
C ASN A 83 6.20 -27.59 -8.03
N SER A 84 5.52 -27.31 -9.15
CA SER A 84 4.06 -27.18 -9.21
C SER A 84 3.35 -28.34 -8.53
N ASP A 85 3.87 -29.55 -8.69
CA ASP A 85 3.19 -30.78 -8.26
C ASP A 85 3.08 -30.86 -6.73
N ALA A 86 4.14 -30.51 -6.00
CA ALA A 86 4.12 -30.44 -4.55
C ALA A 86 3.15 -29.36 -4.02
N VAL A 87 3.05 -28.23 -4.73
CA VAL A 87 2.07 -27.18 -4.40
C VAL A 87 0.65 -27.71 -4.59
N PHE A 88 0.36 -28.38 -5.70
CA PHE A 88 -0.97 -28.95 -5.96
C PHE A 88 -1.36 -30.04 -4.96
N GLU A 89 -0.41 -30.89 -4.54
CA GLU A 89 -0.65 -31.90 -3.51
C GLU A 89 -1.04 -31.28 -2.17
N SER A 90 -0.37 -30.19 -1.77
CA SER A 90 -0.65 -29.49 -0.50
C SER A 90 -1.86 -28.57 -0.57
N ALA A 91 -2.22 -28.07 -1.75
CA ALA A 91 -3.24 -27.04 -1.95
C ALA A 91 -4.60 -27.42 -1.36
N LYS A 92 -5.01 -28.69 -1.48
CA LYS A 92 -6.28 -29.15 -0.92
C LYS A 92 -6.31 -29.05 0.61
N SER A 93 -5.25 -29.52 1.28
CA SER A 93 -5.16 -29.44 2.74
C SER A 93 -5.14 -27.99 3.21
N VAL A 94 -4.35 -27.15 2.55
CA VAL A 94 -4.24 -25.72 2.87
C VAL A 94 -5.57 -25.01 2.64
N HIS A 95 -6.29 -25.35 1.58
CA HIS A 95 -7.63 -24.86 1.32
C HIS A 95 -8.58 -25.22 2.47
N ASP A 96 -8.61 -26.49 2.88
CA ASP A 96 -9.53 -26.98 3.92
C ASP A 96 -9.21 -26.32 5.28
N ASP A 97 -7.93 -26.18 5.63
CA ASP A 97 -7.49 -25.49 6.85
C ASP A 97 -7.84 -24.00 6.83
N LEU A 98 -7.58 -23.31 5.72
CA LEU A 98 -7.87 -21.89 5.56
C LEU A 98 -9.38 -21.64 5.57
N HIS A 99 -10.15 -22.46 4.85
CA HIS A 99 -11.61 -22.39 4.83
C HIS A 99 -12.18 -22.60 6.24
N LEU A 100 -11.64 -23.55 7.02
CA LEU A 100 -12.03 -23.76 8.42
C LEU A 100 -11.78 -22.51 9.26
N VAL A 101 -10.57 -21.93 9.17
CA VAL A 101 -10.22 -20.69 9.90
C VAL A 101 -11.18 -19.55 9.52
N LEU A 102 -11.40 -19.31 8.22
CA LEU A 102 -12.29 -18.25 7.75
C LEU A 102 -13.73 -18.47 8.19
N THR A 103 -14.21 -19.72 8.19
CA THR A 103 -15.55 -20.08 8.70
C THR A 103 -15.68 -19.75 10.18
N GLN A 104 -14.68 -20.06 11.00
CA GLN A 104 -14.70 -19.74 12.43
C GLN A 104 -14.69 -18.23 12.67
N VAL A 105 -13.87 -17.51 11.91
CA VAL A 105 -13.81 -16.04 11.99
C VAL A 105 -15.15 -15.43 11.59
N LEU A 106 -15.81 -15.98 10.56
CA LEU A 106 -17.13 -15.56 10.09
C LEU A 106 -18.28 -16.24 10.85
N LEU A 107 -18.05 -16.63 12.12
CA LEU A 107 -19.08 -17.07 13.07
C LEU A 107 -19.86 -18.32 12.61
N GLY A 108 -19.21 -19.20 11.85
CA GLY A 108 -19.78 -20.42 11.32
C GLY A 108 -20.39 -20.31 9.92
N ASP A 109 -20.34 -19.13 9.29
CA ASP A 109 -20.83 -18.94 7.92
C ASP A 109 -19.82 -19.46 6.89
N THR A 110 -20.07 -20.66 6.39
CA THR A 110 -19.22 -21.30 5.37
C THR A 110 -19.31 -20.59 4.01
N LEU A 111 -20.49 -20.06 3.66
CA LEU A 111 -20.68 -19.41 2.36
C LEU A 111 -19.91 -18.08 2.31
N ALA A 112 -19.96 -17.30 3.40
CA ALA A 112 -19.16 -16.10 3.52
C ALA A 112 -17.66 -16.42 3.50
N ALA A 113 -17.23 -17.55 4.09
CA ALA A 113 -15.85 -18.01 4.06
C ALA A 113 -15.38 -18.34 2.65
N ASP A 114 -16.18 -19.04 1.84
CA ASP A 114 -15.88 -19.32 0.43
C ASP A 114 -15.71 -18.03 -0.38
N TYR A 115 -16.60 -17.06 -0.21
CA TYR A 115 -16.51 -15.77 -0.90
C TYR A 115 -15.30 -14.95 -0.45
N LEU A 116 -14.99 -14.97 0.85
CA LEU A 116 -13.80 -14.30 1.37
C LEU A 116 -12.54 -14.96 0.85
N LEU A 117 -12.46 -16.29 0.82
CA LEU A 117 -11.34 -17.00 0.23
C LEU A 117 -11.16 -16.66 -1.25
N CYS A 118 -12.25 -16.68 -2.03
CA CYS A 118 -12.25 -16.25 -3.43
C CYS A 118 -11.74 -14.80 -3.57
N HIS A 119 -12.14 -13.90 -2.66
CA HIS A 119 -11.69 -12.52 -2.66
C HIS A 119 -10.18 -12.40 -2.40
N LEU A 120 -9.66 -13.15 -1.43
CA LEU A 120 -8.24 -13.13 -1.04
C LEU A 120 -7.32 -13.63 -2.17
N ILE A 121 -7.76 -14.60 -2.96
CA ILE A 121 -6.99 -15.12 -4.11
C ILE A 121 -7.28 -14.36 -5.41
N SER A 122 -8.30 -13.50 -5.44
CA SER A 122 -8.65 -12.74 -6.64
C SER A 122 -7.57 -11.70 -6.96
N SER A 123 -7.23 -11.56 -8.24
CA SER A 123 -6.22 -10.62 -8.69
C SER A 123 -6.64 -10.00 -10.02
N VAL A 124 -6.41 -8.69 -10.17
CA VAL A 124 -6.65 -8.00 -11.44
C VAL A 124 -5.51 -8.29 -12.39
N TYR A 125 -5.70 -9.24 -13.30
CA TYR A 125 -4.69 -9.62 -14.28
C TYR A 125 -4.75 -8.79 -15.57
N GLN A 126 -5.88 -8.13 -15.84
CA GLN A 126 -6.04 -7.29 -17.02
C GLN A 126 -7.02 -6.13 -16.78
N ARG A 127 -6.69 -4.97 -17.33
CA ARG A 127 -7.59 -3.82 -17.41
C ARG A 127 -7.82 -3.45 -18.87
N ILE A 128 -9.09 -3.34 -19.24
CA ILE A 128 -9.51 -2.91 -20.58
C ILE A 128 -10.44 -1.72 -20.35
N ASP A 129 -10.00 -0.53 -20.77
CA ASP A 129 -10.64 0.75 -20.47
C ASP A 129 -10.92 0.92 -18.96
N MET A 130 -12.19 0.96 -18.57
CA MET A 130 -12.65 1.09 -17.18
C MET A 130 -12.94 -0.25 -16.50
N LEU A 131 -12.79 -1.38 -17.21
CA LEU A 131 -13.08 -2.72 -16.68
C LEU A 131 -11.82 -3.39 -16.13
N ALA A 132 -11.89 -3.86 -14.90
CA ALA A 132 -10.84 -4.65 -14.25
C ALA A 132 -11.26 -6.13 -14.21
N LEU A 133 -10.62 -6.97 -15.02
CA LEU A 133 -10.86 -8.41 -15.06
C LEU A 133 -10.14 -9.11 -13.90
N GLY A 134 -10.81 -10.08 -13.26
CA GLY A 134 -10.28 -10.80 -12.11
C GLY A 134 -10.46 -10.08 -10.76
N LYS A 135 -11.05 -8.89 -10.75
CA LYS A 135 -11.46 -8.20 -9.51
C LYS A 135 -12.70 -8.88 -8.92
N LEU A 136 -12.60 -9.40 -7.70
CA LEU A 136 -13.76 -9.78 -6.90
C LEU A 136 -13.87 -8.82 -5.72
N SER A 137 -14.86 -7.92 -5.72
CA SER A 137 -15.14 -7.09 -4.55
C SER A 137 -16.18 -7.77 -3.67
N LEU A 138 -15.89 -7.89 -2.37
CA LEU A 138 -16.78 -8.51 -1.40
C LEU A 138 -17.28 -7.46 -0.41
N ASN A 139 -18.59 -7.47 -0.14
CA ASN A 139 -19.20 -6.71 0.94
C ASN A 139 -19.88 -7.70 1.89
N ILE A 140 -19.46 -7.69 3.16
CA ILE A 140 -20.02 -8.53 4.21
C ILE A 140 -20.85 -7.62 5.12
N LYS A 141 -22.14 -7.96 5.27
CA LYS A 141 -23.10 -7.20 6.06
C LYS A 141 -23.53 -7.99 7.29
N ASN A 142 -24.22 -7.31 8.21
CA ASN A 142 -24.74 -7.91 9.44
C ASN A 142 -23.63 -8.49 10.35
N ILE A 143 -22.47 -7.83 10.35
CA ILE A 143 -21.34 -8.18 11.21
C ILE A 143 -21.60 -7.69 12.64
N PRO A 144 -21.23 -8.45 13.69
CA PRO A 144 -21.32 -7.95 15.06
C PRO A 144 -20.46 -6.70 15.28
N THR A 145 -21.10 -5.62 15.71
CA THR A 145 -20.42 -4.36 16.04
C THR A 145 -19.96 -4.28 17.50
N CYS A 146 -20.49 -5.14 18.35
CA CYS A 146 -20.03 -5.31 19.73
C CYS A 146 -18.74 -6.15 19.74
N SER A 147 -17.82 -5.90 20.67
CA SER A 147 -16.66 -6.76 21.02
C SER A 147 -15.36 -6.69 20.16
N ASN A 148 -15.09 -5.55 19.51
CA ASN A 148 -13.88 -5.34 18.69
C ASN A 148 -13.67 -6.43 17.63
N TYR A 149 -14.78 -7.01 17.14
CA TYR A 149 -14.76 -8.12 16.20
C TYR A 149 -14.04 -7.74 14.90
N ILE A 150 -14.29 -6.53 14.39
CA ILE A 150 -13.72 -6.04 13.13
C ILE A 150 -12.20 -5.87 13.25
N ASP A 151 -11.72 -5.34 14.38
CA ASP A 151 -10.29 -5.20 14.63
C ASP A 151 -9.61 -6.58 14.65
N LYS A 152 -10.20 -7.56 15.35
CA LYS A 152 -9.70 -8.95 15.38
C LYS A 152 -9.75 -9.64 14.02
N LEU A 153 -10.82 -9.43 13.25
CA LEU A 153 -10.94 -9.92 11.88
C LEU A 153 -9.80 -9.35 11.02
N TYR A 154 -9.54 -8.05 11.15
CA TYR A 154 -8.45 -7.42 10.42
C TYR A 154 -7.07 -7.91 10.87
N ASP A 155 -6.85 -8.15 12.17
CA ASP A 155 -5.62 -8.75 12.69
C ASP A 155 -5.33 -10.10 12.02
N ILE A 156 -6.37 -10.95 11.85
CA ILE A 156 -6.23 -12.24 11.17
C ILE A 156 -5.92 -12.04 9.69
N LEU A 157 -6.57 -11.08 9.02
CA LEU A 157 -6.26 -10.76 7.62
C LEU A 157 -4.81 -10.26 7.45
N GLN A 158 -4.26 -9.51 8.41
CA GLN A 158 -2.87 -9.07 8.39
C GLN A 158 -1.88 -10.23 8.51
N LEU A 159 -2.24 -11.32 9.20
CA LEU A 159 -1.41 -12.53 9.28
C LEU A 159 -1.38 -13.31 7.95
N LEU A 160 -2.47 -13.24 7.18
CA LEU A 160 -2.61 -13.97 5.92
C LEU A 160 -2.09 -13.19 4.70
N LEU A 161 -2.21 -11.87 4.71
CA LEU A 161 -1.98 -11.02 3.55
C LEU A 161 -0.64 -10.30 3.64
N PRO A 162 0.16 -10.27 2.55
CA PRO A 162 1.43 -9.54 2.55
C PRO A 162 1.24 -8.02 2.61
N LYS A 163 0.12 -7.52 2.08
CA LYS A 163 -0.23 -6.09 2.07
C LYS A 163 -1.73 -5.92 2.26
N SER A 164 -2.12 -5.27 3.35
CA SER A 164 -3.49 -4.88 3.61
C SER A 164 -3.54 -3.49 4.23
N ARG A 165 -4.65 -2.78 4.02
CA ARG A 165 -4.92 -1.48 4.63
C ARG A 165 -6.34 -1.46 5.18
N TYR A 166 -6.46 -1.14 6.46
CA TYR A 166 -7.74 -0.86 7.10
C TYR A 166 -8.08 0.63 7.01
N LEU A 167 -9.33 0.93 6.64
CA LEU A 167 -9.86 2.29 6.55
C LEU A 167 -11.25 2.32 7.19
N PRO A 168 -11.38 2.86 8.41
CA PRO A 168 -12.68 3.12 9.01
C PRO A 168 -13.38 4.28 8.31
N MET A 169 -14.61 4.05 7.86
CA MET A 169 -15.42 5.04 7.14
C MET A 169 -16.18 5.98 8.10
N SER A 170 -15.53 6.39 9.19
CA SER A 170 -16.09 7.36 10.13
C SER A 170 -16.06 8.78 9.55
N LEU A 171 -16.99 9.64 9.98
CA LEU A 171 -17.05 11.03 9.53
C LEU A 171 -15.73 11.79 9.75
N ASP A 172 -15.07 11.58 10.89
CA ASP A 172 -13.78 12.20 11.21
C ASP A 172 -12.71 11.84 10.17
N ASN A 173 -12.47 10.54 9.94
CA ASN A 173 -11.56 10.09 8.89
C ASN A 173 -11.88 10.64 7.49
N LEU A 174 -13.17 10.72 7.14
CA LEU A 174 -13.59 11.23 5.84
C LEU A 174 -13.31 12.74 5.68
N ASN A 175 -13.29 13.50 6.77
CA ASN A 175 -13.03 14.94 6.76
C ASN A 175 -11.55 15.29 7.02
N GLN A 176 -10.80 14.46 7.74
CA GLN A 176 -9.40 14.76 8.12
C GLN A 176 -8.37 14.20 7.13
N HIS A 177 -8.70 13.15 6.38
CA HIS A 177 -7.75 12.51 5.48
C HIS A 177 -7.92 12.93 4.02
N ASP A 178 -6.79 13.16 3.36
CA ASP A 178 -6.73 13.26 1.91
C ASP A 178 -6.77 11.84 1.33
N PHE A 179 -7.81 11.52 0.54
CA PHE A 179 -7.94 10.20 -0.09
C PHE A 179 -7.11 10.08 -1.37
N VAL A 180 -6.92 11.22 -2.04
CA VAL A 180 -6.13 11.36 -3.27
C VAL A 180 -4.95 12.29 -3.02
N PRO A 181 -3.87 12.20 -3.80
CA PRO A 181 -2.70 13.06 -3.62
C PRO A 181 -3.09 14.54 -3.79
N LYS A 182 -2.63 15.40 -2.89
CA LYS A 182 -2.83 16.85 -2.96
C LYS A 182 -1.50 17.58 -2.89
N LYS A 183 -1.37 18.68 -3.64
CA LYS A 183 -0.21 19.55 -3.56
C LYS A 183 -0.30 20.38 -2.28
N ASP A 184 0.66 20.22 -1.39
CA ASP A 184 0.87 21.11 -0.26
C ASP A 184 1.63 22.35 -0.76
N TYR A 185 0.95 23.49 -0.78
CA TYR A 185 1.52 24.76 -1.23
C TYR A 185 2.48 25.37 -0.21
N SER A 186 2.38 25.00 1.07
CA SER A 186 3.26 25.52 2.12
C SER A 186 4.67 24.93 2.00
N SER A 187 4.77 23.62 1.77
CA SER A 187 6.02 22.91 1.57
C SER A 187 6.39 22.73 0.10
N ASN A 188 5.50 23.12 -0.82
CA ASN A 188 5.59 22.88 -2.27
C ASN A 188 5.88 21.39 -2.61
N ARG A 189 5.32 20.46 -1.83
CA ARG A 189 5.45 19.00 -2.02
C ARG A 189 4.09 18.37 -2.32
N LEU A 190 4.09 17.20 -2.95
CA LEU A 190 2.88 16.39 -3.07
C LEU A 190 2.70 15.58 -1.79
N LYS A 191 1.57 15.76 -1.11
CA LYS A 191 1.17 14.94 0.03
C LYS A 191 0.41 13.72 -0.46
N SER A 192 0.84 12.53 -0.07
CA SER A 192 0.21 11.28 -0.46
C SER A 192 -1.16 11.11 0.16
N GLY A 193 -2.10 10.60 -0.64
CA GLY A 193 -3.44 10.27 -0.19
C GLY A 193 -3.54 8.85 0.37
N VAL A 194 -4.54 8.58 1.21
CA VAL A 194 -4.75 7.26 1.84
C VAL A 194 -5.00 6.15 0.82
N LEU A 195 -5.59 6.46 -0.34
CA LEU A 195 -5.84 5.47 -1.41
C LEU A 195 -4.67 5.33 -2.39
N GLN A 196 -3.55 6.03 -2.14
CA GLN A 196 -2.32 5.89 -2.90
C GLN A 196 -1.60 4.60 -2.48
N LEU A 197 -2.21 3.46 -2.80
CA LEU A 197 -1.74 2.13 -2.42
C LEU A 197 -0.98 1.47 -3.58
N SER A 198 0.02 0.67 -3.23
CA SER A 198 0.72 -0.16 -4.21
C SER A 198 -0.14 -1.30 -4.74
N ALA A 199 0.21 -1.82 -5.92
CA ALA A 199 -0.50 -2.93 -6.56
C ALA A 199 -0.66 -4.15 -5.62
N HIS A 200 -1.79 -4.86 -5.71
CA HIS A 200 -2.09 -6.03 -4.87
C HIS A 200 -2.15 -5.73 -3.36
N THR A 201 -2.63 -4.54 -2.97
CA THR A 201 -2.97 -4.24 -1.57
C THR A 201 -4.46 -4.48 -1.34
N HIS A 202 -4.80 -5.29 -0.33
CA HIS A 202 -6.20 -5.46 0.07
C HIS A 202 -6.68 -4.27 0.90
N LEU A 203 -7.69 -3.57 0.43
CA LEU A 203 -8.31 -2.46 1.15
C LEU A 203 -9.56 -2.94 1.88
N VAL A 204 -9.56 -2.85 3.21
CA VAL A 204 -10.69 -3.17 4.08
C VAL A 204 -11.37 -1.87 4.48
N LEU A 205 -12.60 -1.67 4.02
CA LEU A 205 -13.43 -0.51 4.35
C LEU A 205 -14.40 -0.89 5.48
N ASP A 206 -14.25 -0.26 6.65
CA ASP A 206 -15.18 -0.47 7.77
C ASP A 206 -16.31 0.55 7.72
N GLU A 207 -17.41 0.13 7.10
CA GLU A 207 -18.67 0.89 7.03
C GLU A 207 -19.49 0.83 8.34
N THR A 208 -19.11 0.02 9.34
CA THR A 208 -19.89 -0.04 10.60
C THR A 208 -19.76 1.22 11.46
N ARG A 209 -18.69 2.00 11.23
CA ARG A 209 -18.47 3.32 11.82
C ARG A 209 -19.03 4.46 10.97
N LEU A 210 -19.68 4.16 9.84
CA LEU A 210 -20.30 5.16 8.98
C LEU A 210 -21.59 5.66 9.64
N LEU A 211 -21.59 6.94 10.01
CA LEU A 211 -22.73 7.62 10.62
C LEU A 211 -23.23 8.75 9.73
N PRO A 212 -24.54 9.09 9.78
CA PRO A 212 -25.05 10.29 9.12
C PRO A 212 -24.31 11.54 9.60
N GLY A 213 -23.89 12.40 8.67
CA GLY A 213 -23.16 13.62 8.95
C GLY A 213 -22.83 14.39 7.68
N GLN A 214 -22.22 15.57 7.84
CA GLN A 214 -21.82 16.42 6.73
C GLN A 214 -20.31 16.29 6.49
N LEU A 215 -19.95 16.08 5.22
CA LEU A 215 -18.56 16.12 4.80
C LEU A 215 -18.12 17.57 4.59
N ASP A 216 -16.89 17.86 5.02
CA ASP A 216 -16.29 19.17 4.84
C ASP A 216 -15.91 19.38 3.36
N SER A 217 -15.96 20.64 2.91
CA SER A 217 -15.52 21.00 1.55
C SER A 217 -14.00 21.10 1.53
N ASN A 218 -13.33 19.98 1.25
CA ASN A 218 -11.87 19.83 1.23
C ASN A 218 -11.22 19.90 -0.16
#